data_AF-A0AAW7U8D9-F1
#
_entry.id   AF-A0AAW7U8D9-F1
#
_cell.length_a   1.000
_cell.length_b   1.000
_cell.length_c   1.000
_cell.angle_alpha   90.00
_cell.angle_beta   90.00
_cell.angle_gamma   90.00
#
_symmetry.space_group_name_H-M   'P 1'
#
loop_
_entity.id
_entity.type
_entity.pdbx_description
1 polymer ?
#
loop_
_entity_poly.entity_id
_entity_poly.type
_entity_poly.pdbx_seq_one_letter_code
_entity_poly.pdbx_strand_id
1 'polypeptide(L)'
;MNNTEQELAKLVLKNLDMLEKSYELLGKIDDEFYHKIDTKFQEWYKEVKQDTMWPMNLEGKKESEAIWFTWDIKTRHKISTHEFKWLSVFTDLGRYEDGEIIESGIRFGFNRNFFTLTAKESKSFMQKQFEKYPELSQANFQYVGAGSEERVIFLPVKLDLERLLEEYPNYTDALLPLDEAFDTVIEHMLIFKAIARDLMEGYLKKEYQQEE
;
A
#
# COMPACT_ATOMS: atom_id res chain seq x y z
N MET A 1 31.26 -8.61 31.53
CA MET A 1 31.90 -8.22 30.27
C MET A 1 33.23 -8.93 30.15
N ASN A 2 33.49 -9.60 29.03
CA ASN A 2 34.80 -10.18 28.74
C ASN A 2 35.76 -9.10 28.19
N ASN A 3 37.05 -9.45 28.07
CA ASN A 3 38.09 -8.50 27.64
C ASN A 3 37.82 -7.95 26.23
N THR A 4 37.24 -8.76 25.34
CA THR A 4 36.86 -8.36 23.98
C THR A 4 35.76 -7.30 24.00
N GLU A 5 34.74 -7.44 24.84
CA GLU A 5 33.66 -6.45 25.01
C GLU A 5 34.19 -5.13 25.59
N GLN A 6 35.18 -5.18 26.49
CA GLN A 6 35.81 -3.97 27.04
C GLN A 6 36.63 -3.21 26.00
N GLU A 7 37.39 -3.90 25.16
CA GLU A 7 38.16 -3.26 24.08
C GLU A 7 37.23 -2.70 22.99
N LEU A 8 36.13 -3.41 22.65
CA LEU A 8 35.09 -2.90 21.76
C LEU A 8 34.44 -1.62 22.31
N ALA A 9 34.09 -1.60 23.59
CA ALA A 9 33.51 -0.43 24.24
C ALA A 9 34.46 0.77 24.23
N LYS A 10 35.76 0.57 24.48
CA LYS A 10 36.77 1.64 24.36
C LYS A 10 36.89 2.16 22.93
N LEU A 11 36.80 1.27 21.93
CA LEU A 11 36.87 1.65 20.52
C LEU A 11 35.64 2.50 20.12
N VAL A 12 34.44 2.09 20.55
CA VAL A 12 33.19 2.85 20.37
C VAL A 12 33.30 4.24 21.00
N LEU A 13 33.73 4.33 22.26
CA LEU A 13 33.88 5.60 22.97
C LEU A 13 34.92 6.52 22.32
N LYS A 14 36.02 5.97 21.79
CA LYS A 14 37.04 6.75 21.06
C LYS A 14 36.55 7.30 19.72
N ASN A 15 35.51 6.70 19.14
CA ASN A 15 34.95 7.06 17.85
C ASN A 15 33.50 7.58 17.96
N LEU A 16 33.10 8.07 19.14
CA LEU A 16 31.71 8.46 19.42
C LEU A 16 31.19 9.50 18.41
N ASP A 17 31.97 10.54 18.10
CA ASP A 17 31.62 11.58 17.12
C ASP A 17 31.42 10.99 15.71
N MET A 18 32.20 10.00 15.31
CA MET A 18 32.04 9.32 14.03
C MET A 18 30.77 8.46 14.01
N LEU A 19 30.46 7.81 15.14
CA LEU A 19 29.22 7.04 15.30
C LEU A 19 27.99 7.95 15.28
N GLU A 20 28.00 9.05 16.01
CA GLU A 20 26.92 10.05 16.00
C GLU A 20 26.68 10.59 14.58
N LYS A 21 27.75 11.00 13.89
CA LYS A 21 27.67 11.43 12.48
C LYS A 21 27.18 10.32 11.55
N SER A 22 27.53 9.06 11.83
CA SER A 22 27.02 7.93 11.05
C SER A 22 25.52 7.73 11.25
N TYR A 23 24.99 7.89 12.47
CA TYR A 23 23.55 7.83 12.71
C TYR A 23 22.82 8.98 12.04
N GLU A 24 23.36 10.20 12.10
CA GLU A 24 22.79 11.35 11.38
C GLU A 24 22.80 11.15 9.86
N LEU A 25 23.88 10.58 9.32
CA LEU A 25 23.98 10.27 7.90
C LEU A 25 22.98 9.19 7.49
N LEU A 26 22.86 8.10 8.26
CA LEU A 26 21.87 7.05 8.02
C LEU A 26 20.45 7.61 8.04
N GLY A 27 20.13 8.49 8.99
CA GLY A 27 18.83 9.17 9.02
C GLY A 27 18.55 10.00 7.76
N LYS A 28 19.56 10.69 7.22
CA LYS A 28 19.43 11.45 5.96
C LYS A 28 19.25 10.54 4.74
N ILE A 29 20.02 9.45 4.67
CA ILE A 29 19.91 8.45 3.59
C ILE A 29 18.50 7.87 3.56
N ASP A 30 17.96 7.53 4.74
CA ASP A 30 16.58 7.08 4.88
C ASP A 30 15.61 8.14 4.35
N ASP A 31 15.68 9.39 4.82
CA ASP A 31 14.75 10.44 4.39
C ASP A 31 14.81 10.70 2.87
N GLU A 32 16.01 10.73 2.28
CA GLU A 32 16.22 10.87 0.83
C GLU A 32 15.62 9.70 0.04
N PHE A 33 15.80 8.48 0.54
CA PHE A 33 15.25 7.28 -0.08
C PHE A 33 13.73 7.31 -0.12
N TYR A 34 13.07 7.54 1.02
CA TYR A 34 11.61 7.60 1.05
C TYR A 34 11.04 8.79 0.29
N HIS A 35 11.74 9.93 0.26
CA HIS A 35 11.34 11.07 -0.56
C HIS A 35 11.30 10.74 -2.05
N LYS A 36 12.25 9.93 -2.55
CA LYS A 36 12.26 9.48 -3.95
C LYS A 36 11.12 8.52 -4.25
N ILE A 37 10.84 7.59 -3.33
CA ILE A 37 9.69 6.70 -3.51
C ILE A 37 8.38 7.50 -3.54
N ASP A 38 8.18 8.42 -2.58
CA ASP A 38 7.00 9.28 -2.54
C ASP A 38 6.86 10.08 -3.83
N THR A 39 7.94 10.73 -4.30
CA THR A 39 7.92 11.50 -5.55
C THR A 39 7.46 10.65 -6.73
N LYS A 40 8.04 9.45 -6.88
CA LYS A 40 7.69 8.51 -7.96
C LYS A 40 6.23 8.05 -7.87
N PHE A 41 5.76 7.78 -6.65
CA PHE A 41 4.35 7.46 -6.39
C PHE A 41 3.42 8.62 -6.76
N GLN A 42 3.75 9.86 -6.37
CA GLN A 42 2.90 11.03 -6.68
C GLN A 42 2.83 11.30 -8.19
N GLU A 43 3.95 11.11 -8.91
CA GLU A 43 4.01 11.22 -10.37
C GLU A 43 3.07 10.20 -11.02
N TRP A 44 3.22 8.92 -10.68
CA TRP A 44 2.35 7.85 -11.15
C TRP A 44 0.87 8.08 -10.80
N TYR A 45 0.58 8.47 -9.54
CA TYR A 45 -0.79 8.73 -9.10
C TYR A 45 -1.45 9.84 -9.92
N LYS A 46 -0.71 10.89 -10.26
CA LYS A 46 -1.23 12.00 -11.07
C LYS A 46 -1.66 11.55 -12.46
N GLU A 47 -0.96 10.58 -13.05
CA GLU A 47 -1.30 10.00 -14.36
C GLU A 47 -2.57 9.16 -14.25
N VAL A 48 -2.63 8.24 -13.29
CA VAL A 48 -3.74 7.30 -13.16
C VAL A 48 -5.03 7.96 -12.66
N LYS A 49 -4.94 9.01 -11.82
CA LYS A 49 -6.12 9.69 -11.26
C LYS A 49 -7.07 10.22 -12.35
N GLN A 50 -6.53 10.71 -13.46
CA GLN A 50 -7.34 11.29 -14.53
C GLN A 50 -8.27 10.26 -15.19
N ASP A 51 -7.85 8.99 -15.21
CA ASP A 51 -8.59 7.90 -15.85
C ASP A 51 -9.45 7.08 -14.88
N THR A 52 -9.33 7.29 -13.56
CA THR A 52 -10.06 6.50 -12.54
C THR A 52 -11.27 7.19 -11.93
N MET A 53 -11.57 8.44 -12.33
CA MET A 53 -12.75 9.17 -11.87
C MET A 53 -14.06 8.50 -12.33
N TRP A 54 -14.67 7.71 -11.45
CA TRP A 54 -16.04 7.24 -11.65
C TRP A 54 -17.05 8.35 -11.35
N PRO A 55 -17.97 8.68 -12.27
CA PRO A 55 -19.13 9.50 -11.95
C PRO A 55 -20.08 8.70 -11.05
N MET A 56 -20.33 9.23 -9.86
CA MET A 56 -21.29 8.69 -8.90
C MET A 56 -22.50 9.60 -8.86
N ASN A 57 -23.56 9.30 -9.62
CA ASN A 57 -24.84 9.95 -9.37
C ASN A 57 -25.46 9.30 -8.12
N LEU A 58 -25.08 9.81 -6.93
CA LEU A 58 -25.56 9.39 -5.61
C LEU A 58 -26.40 10.50 -4.95
N GLU A 59 -27.29 11.11 -5.73
CA GLU A 59 -28.37 12.01 -5.27
C GLU A 59 -27.98 12.94 -4.10
N GLY A 60 -26.91 13.73 -4.28
CA GLY A 60 -26.60 14.85 -3.40
C GLY A 60 -25.59 14.60 -2.26
N LYS A 61 -24.97 13.41 -2.15
CA LYS A 61 -23.77 13.25 -1.30
C LYS A 61 -22.52 13.65 -2.09
N LYS A 62 -21.70 14.56 -1.52
CA LYS A 62 -20.54 15.20 -2.20
C LYS A 62 -19.66 14.20 -2.96
N GLU A 63 -19.27 14.63 -4.16
CA GLU A 63 -18.41 13.95 -5.12
C GLU A 63 -16.96 13.85 -4.61
N SER A 64 -16.53 12.68 -4.17
CA SER A 64 -15.11 12.35 -4.02
C SER A 64 -14.87 10.88 -4.40
N GLU A 65 -14.79 10.67 -5.71
CA GLU A 65 -13.91 9.75 -6.49
C GLU A 65 -13.80 8.27 -6.04
N ALA A 66 -14.10 7.32 -6.95
CA ALA A 66 -13.83 5.89 -6.76
C ALA A 66 -12.36 5.53 -7.03
N ILE A 67 -11.89 4.43 -6.44
CA ILE A 67 -10.49 3.94 -6.44
C ILE A 67 -9.48 5.05 -6.13
N TRP A 68 -9.21 5.25 -4.85
CA TRP A 68 -8.20 6.20 -4.38
C TRP A 68 -6.84 5.51 -4.24
N PHE A 69 -5.76 6.13 -4.70
CA PHE A 69 -4.39 5.66 -4.45
C PHE A 69 -3.74 6.52 -3.37
N THR A 70 -3.04 5.90 -2.44
CA THR A 70 -2.34 6.63 -1.38
C THR A 70 -1.02 5.98 -0.96
N TRP A 71 -0.20 6.79 -0.31
CA TRP A 71 1.12 6.45 0.18
C TRP A 71 1.12 6.52 1.72
N ASP A 72 1.36 5.39 2.38
CA ASP A 72 1.25 5.27 3.85
C ASP A 72 2.60 5.08 4.55
N ILE A 73 3.67 4.77 3.81
CA ILE A 73 4.98 4.53 4.43
C ILE A 73 5.60 5.88 4.86
N LYS A 74 5.67 6.09 6.18
CA LYS A 74 6.24 7.26 6.91
C LYS A 74 5.39 8.53 7.03
N THR A 75 4.13 8.59 6.61
CA THR A 75 3.34 9.78 7.00
C THR A 75 2.99 9.69 8.50
N ARG A 76 3.33 10.71 9.30
CA ARG A 76 2.81 10.85 10.69
C ARG A 76 1.28 11.08 10.71
N HIS A 77 0.61 10.91 9.58
CA HIS A 77 -0.78 11.23 9.39
C HIS A 77 -1.48 9.92 9.11
N LYS A 78 -2.10 9.36 10.16
CA LYS A 78 -3.08 8.29 9.98
C LYS A 78 -4.05 8.71 8.89
N ILE A 79 -4.05 7.98 7.80
CA ILE A 79 -5.09 8.14 6.78
C ILE A 79 -6.40 7.72 7.45
N SER A 80 -7.33 8.67 7.57
CA SER A 80 -8.68 8.34 8.01
C SER A 80 -9.36 7.55 6.90
N THR A 81 -9.30 6.22 6.98
CA THR A 81 -9.93 5.30 6.01
C THR A 81 -11.46 5.39 6.00
N HIS A 82 -12.04 6.17 6.91
CA HIS A 82 -13.47 6.26 7.16
C HIS A 82 -14.28 6.87 6.01
N GLU A 83 -13.63 7.58 5.08
CA GLU A 83 -14.33 8.33 4.01
C GLU A 83 -14.21 7.68 2.63
N PHE A 84 -13.41 6.61 2.46
CA PHE A 84 -13.12 6.03 1.15
C PHE A 84 -13.96 4.79 0.83
N LYS A 85 -14.44 4.73 -0.41
CA LYS A 85 -15.25 3.62 -0.95
C LYS A 85 -14.39 2.50 -1.55
N TRP A 86 -13.26 2.82 -2.16
CA TRP A 86 -12.29 1.82 -2.62
C TRP A 86 -10.90 2.44 -2.56
N LEU A 87 -9.93 1.70 -2.04
CA LEU A 87 -8.62 2.18 -1.66
C LEU A 87 -7.52 1.27 -2.22
N SER A 88 -6.52 1.88 -2.83
CA SER A 88 -5.22 1.32 -3.13
C SER A 88 -4.16 2.04 -2.28
N VAL A 89 -3.33 1.31 -1.54
CA VAL A 89 -2.31 1.88 -0.67
C VAL A 89 -0.97 1.25 -0.98
N PHE A 90 0.07 2.04 -1.25
CA PHE A 90 1.42 1.52 -1.07
C PHE A 90 1.74 1.49 0.43
N THR A 91 1.82 0.29 0.99
CA THR A 91 1.92 0.06 2.43
C THR A 91 2.66 -1.24 2.73
N ASP A 92 2.97 -1.41 4.01
CA ASP A 92 3.56 -2.61 4.55
C ASP A 92 2.48 -3.63 4.93
N LEU A 93 2.69 -4.88 4.53
CA LEU A 93 1.93 -6.03 4.98
C LEU A 93 2.52 -6.55 6.29
N GLY A 94 1.83 -6.25 7.39
CA GLY A 94 2.14 -6.80 8.70
C GLY A 94 1.64 -8.23 8.87
N ARG A 95 2.44 -9.07 9.54
CA ARG A 95 2.09 -10.42 9.97
C ARG A 95 0.93 -10.37 10.95
N TYR A 96 0.03 -11.34 10.84
CA TYR A 96 -1.21 -11.34 11.62
C TYR A 96 -0.98 -11.44 13.13
N GLU A 97 0.07 -12.14 13.54
CA GLU A 97 0.31 -12.54 14.93
C GLU A 97 0.99 -11.44 15.77
N ASP A 98 1.96 -10.75 15.19
CA ASP A 98 2.85 -9.82 15.88
C ASP A 98 2.94 -8.43 15.21
N GLY A 99 2.31 -8.25 14.04
CA GLY A 99 2.37 -7.01 13.28
C GLY A 99 3.71 -6.76 12.60
N GLU A 100 4.64 -7.72 12.59
CA GLU A 100 5.93 -7.58 11.93
C GLU A 100 5.75 -7.42 10.43
N ILE A 101 6.40 -6.42 9.84
CA ILE A 101 6.34 -6.18 8.40
C ILE A 101 6.98 -7.37 7.68
N ILE A 102 6.21 -8.05 6.84
CA ILE A 102 6.67 -9.18 6.04
C ILE A 102 7.04 -8.72 4.62
N GLU A 103 6.27 -7.81 4.05
CA GLU A 103 6.42 -7.40 2.65
C GLU A 103 5.81 -6.01 2.44
N SER A 104 6.40 -5.18 1.58
CA SER A 104 5.81 -3.89 1.17
C SER A 104 5.17 -4.02 -0.21
N GLY A 105 4.13 -3.25 -0.50
CA GLY A 105 3.50 -3.31 -1.80
C GLY A 105 2.20 -2.54 -1.92
N ILE A 106 1.48 -2.75 -3.02
CA ILE A 106 0.26 -2.04 -3.36
C ILE A 106 -0.95 -2.87 -2.92
N ARG A 107 -1.71 -2.36 -1.97
CA ARG A 107 -2.88 -2.99 -1.33
C ARG A 107 -4.17 -2.40 -1.88
N PHE A 108 -5.04 -3.23 -2.45
CA PHE A 108 -6.41 -2.89 -2.85
C PHE A 108 -7.46 -3.43 -1.87
N GLY A 109 -8.32 -2.56 -1.35
CA GLY A 109 -9.42 -2.92 -0.46
C GLY A 109 -10.48 -1.83 -0.34
N PHE A 110 -11.40 -1.99 0.61
CA PHE A 110 -12.49 -1.03 0.82
C PHE A 110 -12.92 -0.98 2.29
N ASN A 111 -13.55 0.14 2.68
CA ASN A 111 -14.12 0.28 4.01
C ASN A 111 -15.46 -0.47 4.09
N ARG A 112 -15.47 -1.67 4.67
CA ARG A 112 -16.68 -2.49 4.81
C ARG A 112 -17.83 -1.78 5.54
N ASN A 113 -17.52 -0.88 6.49
CA ASN A 113 -18.53 -0.20 7.30
C ASN A 113 -19.32 0.80 6.44
N PHE A 114 -18.64 1.42 5.46
CA PHE A 114 -19.30 2.30 4.49
C PHE A 114 -20.34 1.53 3.66
N PHE A 115 -20.05 0.29 3.28
CA PHE A 115 -20.96 -0.56 2.50
C PHE A 115 -21.93 -1.39 3.34
N THR A 116 -21.97 -1.15 4.66
CA THR A 116 -22.84 -1.89 5.58
C THR A 116 -22.63 -3.41 5.47
N LEU A 117 -21.39 -3.85 5.28
CA LEU A 117 -21.01 -5.27 5.16
C LEU A 117 -20.41 -5.79 6.46
N THR A 118 -20.85 -6.97 6.88
CA THR A 118 -20.17 -7.74 7.94
C THR A 118 -18.77 -8.19 7.50
N ALA A 119 -17.88 -8.52 8.46
CA ALA A 119 -16.58 -9.16 8.17
C ALA A 119 -16.71 -10.33 7.19
N LYS A 120 -17.70 -11.20 7.42
CA LYS A 120 -17.94 -12.39 6.61
C LYS A 120 -18.34 -12.04 5.18
N GLU A 121 -19.23 -11.06 5.01
CA GLU A 121 -19.66 -10.60 3.68
C GLU A 121 -18.52 -9.92 2.93
N SER A 122 -17.77 -9.03 3.58
CA SER A 122 -16.61 -8.36 2.98
C SER A 122 -15.54 -9.36 2.54
N LYS A 123 -15.19 -10.32 3.40
CA LYS A 123 -14.28 -11.43 3.07
C LYS A 123 -14.78 -12.21 1.85
N SER A 124 -16.04 -12.62 1.87
CA SER A 124 -16.63 -13.44 0.81
C SER A 124 -16.71 -12.67 -0.52
N PHE A 125 -16.99 -11.37 -0.47
CA PHE A 125 -16.99 -10.50 -1.64
C PHE A 125 -15.59 -10.44 -2.25
N MET A 126 -14.56 -10.07 -1.47
CA MET A 126 -13.19 -9.95 -1.99
C MET A 126 -12.65 -11.28 -2.52
N GLN A 127 -12.93 -12.39 -1.83
CA GLN A 127 -12.53 -13.71 -2.29
C GLN A 127 -13.15 -14.05 -3.65
N LYS A 128 -14.47 -13.87 -3.81
CA LYS A 128 -15.16 -14.12 -5.08
C LYS A 128 -14.64 -13.24 -6.21
N GLN A 129 -14.32 -11.98 -5.90
CA GLN A 129 -13.77 -11.06 -6.90
C GLN A 129 -12.37 -11.48 -7.34
N PHE A 130 -11.49 -11.89 -6.40
CA PHE A 130 -10.19 -12.41 -6.77
C PHE A 130 -10.27 -13.71 -7.57
N GLU A 131 -11.17 -14.63 -7.20
CA GLU A 131 -11.42 -15.88 -7.95
C GLU A 131 -12.02 -15.64 -9.34
N LYS A 132 -12.79 -14.56 -9.51
CA LYS A 132 -13.41 -14.17 -10.79
C LYS A 132 -12.39 -13.67 -11.83
N TYR A 133 -11.26 -13.13 -11.39
CA TYR A 133 -10.22 -12.55 -12.25
C TYR A 133 -8.88 -13.27 -12.06
N PRO A 134 -8.71 -14.47 -12.64
CA PRO A 134 -7.46 -15.25 -12.50
C PRO A 134 -6.22 -14.52 -13.06
N GLU A 135 -6.41 -13.53 -13.93
CA GLU A 135 -5.36 -12.64 -14.46
C GLU A 135 -4.59 -11.95 -13.33
N LEU A 136 -5.27 -11.60 -12.22
CA LEU A 136 -4.63 -10.99 -11.06
C LEU A 136 -3.60 -11.94 -10.44
N SER A 137 -3.92 -13.23 -10.30
CA SER A 137 -2.97 -14.22 -9.78
C SER A 137 -1.78 -14.43 -10.73
N GLN A 138 -2.03 -14.41 -12.05
CA GLN A 138 -0.97 -14.51 -13.07
C GLN A 138 -0.03 -13.30 -13.05
N ALA A 139 -0.54 -12.13 -12.66
CA ALA A 139 0.21 -10.90 -12.48
C ALA A 139 0.76 -10.70 -11.05
N ASN A 140 0.91 -11.79 -10.29
CA ASN A 140 1.45 -11.81 -8.92
C ASN A 140 0.66 -11.06 -7.85
N PHE A 141 -0.57 -10.62 -8.13
CA PHE A 141 -1.46 -10.17 -7.06
C PHE A 141 -1.84 -11.35 -6.17
N GLN A 142 -1.97 -11.07 -4.88
CA GLN A 142 -2.27 -12.05 -3.85
C GLN A 142 -3.54 -11.68 -3.11
N TYR A 143 -4.32 -12.68 -2.70
CA TYR A 143 -5.41 -12.50 -1.77
C TYR A 143 -4.93 -12.76 -0.35
N VAL A 144 -4.73 -11.69 0.42
CA VAL A 144 -4.11 -11.76 1.77
C VAL A 144 -5.02 -11.18 2.85
N GLY A 145 -4.78 -11.61 4.09
CA GLY A 145 -5.35 -10.96 5.26
C GLY A 145 -4.54 -9.75 5.65
N ALA A 146 -5.21 -8.61 5.86
CA ALA A 146 -4.61 -7.42 6.46
C ALA A 146 -5.24 -7.23 7.85
N GLY A 147 -4.44 -7.38 8.90
CA GLY A 147 -4.95 -7.39 10.28
C GLY A 147 -6.00 -8.50 10.53
N SER A 148 -6.86 -8.30 11.54
CA SER A 148 -7.81 -9.32 12.00
C SER A 148 -9.05 -9.51 11.16
N GLU A 149 -9.49 -8.48 10.44
CA GLU A 149 -10.81 -8.52 9.81
C GLU A 149 -10.83 -8.14 8.33
N GLU A 150 -9.71 -7.69 7.76
CA GLU A 150 -9.67 -7.22 6.38
C GLU A 150 -9.07 -8.28 5.45
N ARG A 151 -9.61 -8.31 4.23
CA ARG A 151 -9.12 -9.14 3.14
C ARG A 151 -8.93 -8.24 1.93
N VAL A 152 -7.76 -8.33 1.34
CA VAL A 152 -7.28 -7.37 0.35
C VAL A 152 -6.66 -8.12 -0.83
N ILE A 153 -6.61 -7.45 -1.97
CA ILE A 153 -5.78 -7.88 -3.10
C ILE A 153 -4.48 -7.10 -2.96
N PHE A 154 -3.34 -7.77 -2.94
CA PHE A 154 -2.04 -7.17 -2.65
C PHE A 154 -1.03 -7.50 -3.74
N LEU A 155 -0.36 -6.48 -4.27
CA LEU A 155 0.75 -6.64 -5.20
C LEU A 155 2.05 -6.38 -4.44
N PRO A 156 2.85 -7.41 -4.16
CA PRO A 156 4.12 -7.22 -3.48
C PRO A 156 5.12 -6.47 -4.36
N VAL A 157 5.91 -5.59 -3.75
CA VAL A 157 6.99 -4.86 -4.40
C VAL A 157 8.30 -5.19 -3.69
N LYS A 158 9.19 -5.89 -4.41
CA LYS A 158 10.47 -6.34 -3.89
C LYS A 158 11.59 -5.42 -4.38
N LEU A 159 11.99 -4.49 -3.53
CA LEU A 159 13.15 -3.64 -3.79
C LEU A 159 14.44 -4.46 -3.63
N ASP A 160 15.37 -4.26 -4.56
CA ASP A 160 16.69 -4.90 -4.52
C ASP A 160 17.60 -4.12 -3.57
N LEU A 161 17.76 -4.64 -2.34
CA LEU A 161 18.56 -4.00 -1.29
C LEU A 161 20.05 -3.91 -1.66
N GLU A 162 20.59 -4.89 -2.38
CA GLU A 162 21.99 -4.85 -2.81
C GLU A 162 22.18 -3.71 -3.82
N ARG A 163 21.26 -3.61 -4.79
CA ARG A 163 21.28 -2.55 -5.78
C ARG A 163 21.00 -1.16 -5.22
N LEU A 164 20.16 -1.06 -4.18
CA LEU A 164 19.94 0.19 -3.44
C LEU A 164 21.24 0.72 -2.82
N LEU A 165 22.08 -0.17 -2.30
CA LEU A 165 23.39 0.21 -1.74
C LEU A 165 24.37 0.64 -2.84
N GLU A 166 24.38 -0.05 -3.98
CA GLU A 166 25.27 0.25 -5.10
C GLU A 166 24.95 1.58 -5.79
N GLU A 167 23.66 1.92 -5.89
CA GLU A 167 23.20 3.10 -6.63
C GLU A 167 23.02 4.35 -5.78
N TYR A 168 23.34 4.31 -4.48
CA TYR A 168 23.26 5.48 -3.62
C TYR A 168 24.01 6.68 -4.23
N PRO A 169 23.39 7.87 -4.36
CA PRO A 169 22.04 8.27 -3.92
C PRO A 169 20.97 8.27 -5.03
N ASN A 170 21.27 7.74 -6.22
CA ASN A 170 20.42 7.87 -7.41
C ASN A 170 19.25 6.87 -7.42
N TYR A 171 19.51 5.60 -7.06
CA TYR A 171 18.52 4.50 -6.98
C TYR A 171 17.68 4.30 -8.26
N THR A 172 18.20 4.66 -9.43
CA THR A 172 17.42 4.67 -10.67
C THR A 172 16.93 3.27 -11.03
N ASP A 173 17.82 2.28 -11.07
CA ASP A 173 17.41 0.93 -11.42
C ASP A 173 16.93 0.16 -10.19
N ALA A 174 17.41 0.53 -9.00
CA ALA A 174 16.95 -0.05 -7.74
C ALA A 174 15.44 0.20 -7.47
N LEU A 175 14.85 1.22 -8.11
CA LEU A 175 13.41 1.51 -8.07
C LEU A 175 12.61 0.90 -9.24
N LEU A 176 13.24 0.18 -10.18
CA LEU A 176 12.52 -0.51 -11.26
C LEU A 176 11.41 -1.45 -10.76
N PRO A 177 11.59 -2.23 -9.67
CA PRO A 177 10.51 -3.08 -9.17
C PRO A 177 9.24 -2.31 -8.78
N LEU A 178 9.39 -1.04 -8.38
CA LEU A 178 8.25 -0.16 -8.10
C LEU A 178 7.55 0.27 -9.39
N ASP A 179 8.31 0.58 -10.45
CA ASP A 179 7.77 0.93 -11.76
C ASP A 179 7.02 -0.24 -12.39
N GLU A 180 7.61 -1.43 -12.33
CA GLU A 180 6.97 -2.65 -12.82
C GLU A 180 5.65 -2.91 -12.07
N ALA A 181 5.59 -2.62 -10.77
CA ALA A 181 4.37 -2.73 -10.00
C ALA A 181 3.31 -1.69 -10.40
N PHE A 182 3.73 -0.45 -10.67
CA PHE A 182 2.86 0.60 -11.18
C PHE A 182 2.27 0.26 -12.56
N ASP A 183 3.11 -0.24 -13.46
CA ASP A 183 2.69 -0.71 -14.78
C ASP A 183 1.71 -1.89 -14.66
N THR A 184 2.02 -2.86 -13.80
CA THR A 184 1.14 -4.01 -13.51
C THR A 184 -0.24 -3.54 -13.03
N VAL A 185 -0.30 -2.51 -12.18
CA VAL A 185 -1.58 -1.93 -11.74
C VAL A 185 -2.34 -1.27 -12.88
N ILE A 186 -1.66 -0.53 -13.76
CA ILE A 186 -2.27 0.11 -14.94
C ILE A 186 -2.88 -0.93 -15.87
N GLU A 187 -2.14 -2.00 -16.18
CA GLU A 187 -2.59 -3.10 -17.04
C GLU A 187 -3.87 -3.75 -16.52
N HIS A 188 -4.00 -3.88 -15.20
CA HIS A 188 -5.13 -4.53 -14.55
C HIS A 188 -6.19 -3.55 -14.02
N MET A 189 -6.07 -2.26 -14.33
CA MET A 189 -6.96 -1.21 -13.81
C MET A 189 -8.44 -1.46 -14.12
N LEU A 190 -8.74 -2.00 -15.30
CA LEU A 190 -10.11 -2.32 -15.70
C LEU A 190 -10.75 -3.38 -14.80
N ILE A 191 -9.96 -4.33 -14.29
CA ILE A 191 -10.42 -5.32 -13.32
C ILE A 191 -10.80 -4.64 -12.01
N PHE A 192 -9.92 -3.80 -11.47
CA PHE A 192 -10.21 -3.06 -10.23
C PHE A 192 -11.43 -2.16 -10.35
N LYS A 193 -11.60 -1.49 -11.51
CA LYS A 193 -12.83 -0.73 -11.83
C LYS A 193 -14.07 -1.62 -11.85
N ALA A 194 -13.98 -2.83 -12.40
CA ALA A 194 -15.10 -3.77 -12.40
C ALA A 194 -15.43 -4.29 -11.01
N ILE A 195 -14.43 -4.57 -10.17
CA ILE A 195 -14.64 -4.95 -8.77
C ILE A 195 -15.33 -3.82 -7.99
N ALA A 196 -14.85 -2.58 -8.13
CA ALA A 196 -15.45 -1.42 -7.47
C ALA A 196 -16.92 -1.22 -7.90
N ARG A 197 -17.23 -1.43 -9.19
CA ARG A 197 -18.61 -1.41 -9.70
C ARG A 197 -19.49 -2.46 -9.05
N ASP A 198 -19.04 -3.73 -9.03
CA ASP A 198 -19.80 -4.84 -8.44
C ASP A 198 -20.11 -4.56 -6.95
N LEU A 199 -19.16 -3.95 -6.23
CA LEU A 199 -19.34 -3.55 -4.83
C LEU A 199 -20.42 -2.45 -4.69
N MET A 200 -20.35 -1.41 -5.53
CA MET A 200 -21.30 -0.29 -5.52
C MET A 200 -22.70 -0.72 -5.91
N GLU A 201 -22.86 -1.56 -6.94
CA GLU A 201 -24.16 -2.10 -7.34
C GLU A 201 -24.79 -2.96 -6.24
N GLY A 202 -23.98 -3.78 -5.56
CA GLY A 202 -24.43 -4.56 -4.42
C GLY A 202 -24.91 -3.70 -3.25
N TYR A 203 -24.23 -2.58 -3.01
CA TYR A 203 -24.61 -1.62 -1.98
C TYR A 203 -25.92 -0.89 -2.30
N LEU A 204 -26.05 -0.34 -3.50
CA LEU A 204 -27.28 0.36 -3.92
C LEU A 204 -28.51 -0.55 -3.84
N LYS A 205 -28.40 -1.81 -4.28
CA LYS A 205 -29.50 -2.78 -4.18
C LYS A 205 -29.94 -3.03 -2.73
N LYS A 206 -29.01 -3.03 -1.77
CA LYS A 206 -29.32 -3.19 -0.35
C LYS A 206 -29.99 -1.96 0.25
N GLU A 207 -29.58 -0.75 -0.15
CA GLU A 207 -30.16 0.51 0.33
C GLU A 207 -31.61 0.69 -0.16
N TYR A 208 -31.88 0.48 -1.47
CA TYR A 208 -33.24 0.61 -2.01
C TYR A 208 -34.22 -0.45 -1.47
N GLN A 209 -33.75 -1.60 -0.99
CA GLN A 209 -34.58 -2.61 -0.33
C GLN A 209 -34.92 -2.27 1.13
N GLN A 210 -34.26 -1.26 1.73
CA GLN A 210 -34.54 -0.80 3.10
C GLN A 210 -35.51 0.39 3.13
N GLU A 211 -35.82 0.98 1.98
CA GLU A 211 -36.76 2.11 1.83
C GLU A 211 -38.19 1.70 1.44
N GLU A 212 -38.43 0.40 1.19
CA GLU A 212 -39.77 -0.22 0.99
C GLU A 212 -40.27 -0.94 2.25
#